data_AF-A0A962QZ36-F1
#
_entry.id   AF-A0A962QZ36-F1
#
_cell.length_a   1.000
_cell.length_b   1.000
_cell.length_c   1.000
_cell.angle_alpha   90.00
_cell.angle_beta   90.00
_cell.angle_gamma   90.00
#
_symmetry.space_group_name_H-M   'P 1'
#
loop_
_entity.id
_entity.type
_entity.pdbx_description
1 polymer ?
#
loop_
_entity_poly.entity_id
_entity_poly.type
_entity_poly.pdbx_seq_one_letter_code
_entity_poly.pdbx_strand_id
1 'polypeptide(L)'
;GSYYVLAGNWSWDVTWLSLVFALGPTTVLFGKHTDKLEADRAKGVNTLPVILGEKLSRQCVLAMIGAQYLLCILLVLAGSFSWALLLVLFSARSWPRLQAVFSQPKPERPPAGYPEDIWPLWFSALAFRHTRQFTTLFLTGVVLDTLLH
;
A
#
# COMPACT_ATOMS: atom_id res chain seq x y z
N GLY A 1 -12.52 -11.53 8.29
CA GLY A 1 -12.74 -11.61 9.76
C GLY A 1 -14.08 -11.00 10.12
N SER A 2 -14.12 -9.68 10.31
CA SER A 2 -15.34 -8.96 10.73
C SER A 2 -16.54 -9.21 9.82
N TYR A 3 -16.35 -9.21 8.48
CA TYR A 3 -17.42 -9.53 7.53
C TYR A 3 -18.08 -10.88 7.82
N TYR A 4 -17.29 -11.95 7.99
CA TYR A 4 -17.81 -13.31 8.22
C TYR A 4 -18.67 -13.39 9.49
N VAL A 5 -18.21 -12.76 10.57
CA VAL A 5 -18.93 -12.72 11.85
C VAL A 5 -20.24 -11.94 11.73
N LEU A 6 -20.25 -10.84 10.99
CA LEU A 6 -21.43 -9.98 10.82
C LEU A 6 -22.44 -10.54 9.81
N ALA A 7 -21.98 -11.09 8.69
CA ALA A 7 -22.82 -11.58 7.60
C ALA A 7 -23.24 -13.04 7.77
N GLY A 8 -22.58 -13.79 8.65
CA GLY A 8 -22.83 -15.22 8.89
C GLY A 8 -22.42 -16.13 7.72
N ASN A 9 -21.74 -15.60 6.70
CA ASN A 9 -21.31 -16.33 5.52
C ASN A 9 -19.93 -15.88 5.04
N TRP A 10 -19.27 -16.74 4.27
CA TRP A 10 -17.99 -16.45 3.63
C TRP A 10 -18.20 -15.89 2.22
N SER A 11 -17.39 -14.88 1.85
CA SER A 11 -17.34 -14.35 0.49
C SER A 11 -15.89 -14.22 0.03
N TRP A 12 -15.59 -14.80 -1.14
CA TRP A 12 -14.28 -14.66 -1.78
C TRP A 12 -14.07 -13.25 -2.33
N ASP A 13 -15.11 -12.64 -2.90
CA ASP A 13 -15.03 -11.27 -3.41
C ASP A 13 -14.67 -10.29 -2.30
N VAL A 14 -15.34 -10.39 -1.15
CA VAL A 14 -15.02 -9.56 0.02
C VAL A 14 -13.62 -9.85 0.54
N THR A 15 -13.15 -11.10 0.49
CA THR A 15 -11.81 -11.47 0.93
C THR A 15 -10.74 -10.82 0.06
N TRP A 16 -10.88 -10.91 -1.27
CA TRP A 16 -9.95 -10.28 -2.21
C TRP A 16 -10.01 -8.76 -2.16
N LEU A 17 -11.21 -8.18 -2.06
CA LEU A 17 -11.40 -6.75 -1.88
C LEU A 17 -10.75 -6.25 -0.58
N SER A 18 -10.90 -7.00 0.51
CA SER A 18 -10.25 -6.71 1.80
C SER A 18 -8.73 -6.79 1.71
N LEU A 19 -8.20 -7.75 0.94
CA LEU A 19 -6.76 -7.87 0.71
C LEU A 19 -6.21 -6.64 -0.04
N VAL A 20 -6.89 -6.19 -1.10
CA VAL A 20 -6.52 -4.95 -1.83
C VAL A 20 -6.43 -3.76 -0.87
N PHE A 21 -7.42 -3.61 0.01
CA PHE A 21 -7.44 -2.56 1.02
C PHE A 21 -6.29 -2.70 2.03
N ALA A 22 -6.06 -3.91 2.55
CA ALA A 22 -5.06 -4.18 3.58
C ALA A 22 -3.61 -3.96 3.12
N LEU A 23 -3.31 -4.16 1.84
CA LEU A 23 -1.98 -3.91 1.27
C LEU A 23 -1.55 -2.44 1.43
N GLY A 24 -2.48 -1.48 1.32
CA GLY A 24 -2.19 -0.05 1.44
C GLY A 24 -1.53 0.33 2.77
N PRO A 25 -2.20 0.14 3.93
CA PRO A 25 -1.59 0.38 5.24
C PRO A 25 -0.33 -0.46 5.50
N THR A 26 -0.28 -1.69 4.97
CA THR A 26 0.88 -2.58 5.12
C THR A 26 2.13 -1.98 4.47
N THR A 27 2.01 -1.33 3.29
CA THR A 27 3.15 -0.64 2.67
C THR A 27 3.67 0.52 3.53
N VAL A 28 2.78 1.25 4.22
CA VAL A 28 3.15 2.34 5.14
C VAL A 28 3.91 1.79 6.35
N LEU A 29 3.44 0.68 6.92
CA LEU A 29 4.12 0.00 8.04
C LEU A 29 5.50 -0.52 7.62
N PHE A 30 5.60 -1.15 6.45
CA PHE A 30 6.88 -1.58 5.89
C PHE A 30 7.85 -0.40 5.72
N GLY A 31 7.37 0.69 5.13
CA GLY A 31 8.17 1.91 4.99
C GLY A 31 8.64 2.45 6.34
N LYS A 32 7.78 2.44 7.37
CA LYS A 32 8.09 3.02 8.69
C LYS A 32 9.19 2.25 9.41
N HIS A 33 9.13 0.92 9.37
CA HIS A 33 10.15 0.06 9.96
C HIS A 33 11.43 0.00 9.12
N THR A 34 11.33 0.23 7.80
CA THR A 34 12.50 0.42 6.94
C THR A 34 13.21 1.75 7.26
N ASP A 35 12.45 2.83 7.45
CA ASP A 35 12.98 4.16 7.79
C ASP A 35 13.74 4.18 9.13
N LYS A 36 13.44 3.23 10.04
CA LYS A 36 13.98 3.12 11.40
C LYS A 36 14.74 1.81 11.65
N LEU A 37 15.18 1.15 10.58
CA LEU A 37 15.68 -0.23 10.64
C LEU A 37 16.81 -0.42 11.67
N GLU A 38 17.80 0.49 11.71
CA GLU A 38 18.91 0.42 12.67
C GLU A 38 18.44 0.60 14.12
N ALA A 39 17.56 1.58 14.36
CA ALA A 39 17.01 1.84 15.69
C ALA A 39 16.12 0.69 16.19
N ASP A 40 15.32 0.09 15.30
CA ASP A 40 14.48 -1.07 15.62
C ASP A 40 15.36 -2.30 15.90
N ARG A 41 16.42 -2.52 15.11
CA ARG A 41 17.42 -3.59 15.34
C ARG A 41 18.12 -3.43 16.69
N ALA A 42 18.59 -2.22 17.01
CA ALA A 42 19.27 -1.94 18.28
C ALA A 42 18.36 -2.18 19.50
N LYS A 43 17.04 -2.05 19.32
CA LYS A 43 16.02 -2.31 20.37
C LYS A 43 15.53 -3.77 20.40
N GLY A 44 16.06 -4.65 19.57
CA GLY A 44 15.63 -6.05 19.48
C GLY A 44 14.23 -6.24 18.89
N VAL A 45 13.74 -5.26 18.10
CA VAL A 45 12.42 -5.34 17.46
C VAL A 45 12.53 -6.15 16.16
N ASN A 46 11.94 -7.33 16.16
CA ASN A 46 11.98 -8.27 15.03
C ASN A 46 10.80 -8.07 14.05
N THR A 47 10.64 -6.86 13.52
CA THR A 47 9.63 -6.62 12.46
C THR A 47 10.07 -7.27 11.14
N LEU A 48 9.11 -7.56 10.26
CA LEU A 48 9.43 -8.11 8.93
C LEU A 48 10.50 -7.29 8.20
N PRO A 49 10.46 -5.94 8.19
CA PRO A 49 11.51 -5.17 7.54
C PRO A 49 12.90 -5.31 8.15
N VAL A 50 12.99 -5.49 9.48
CA VAL A 50 14.26 -5.73 10.17
C VAL A 50 14.83 -7.11 9.82
N ILE A 51 13.97 -8.13 9.72
CA ILE A 51 14.35 -9.51 9.36
C ILE A 51 14.78 -9.58 7.89
N LEU A 52 14.01 -8.97 6.98
CA LEU A 52 14.27 -8.97 5.54
C LEU A 52 15.44 -8.05 5.14
N GLY A 53 15.72 -7.03 5.94
CA GLY A 53 16.67 -5.98 5.60
C GLY A 53 16.10 -4.93 4.64
N GLU A 54 16.81 -3.82 4.49
CA GLU A 54 16.30 -2.62 3.83
C GLU A 54 15.89 -2.88 2.37
N LYS A 55 16.79 -3.50 1.59
CA LYS A 55 16.60 -3.73 0.14
C LYS A 55 15.35 -4.56 -0.16
N LEU A 56 15.20 -5.70 0.51
CA LEU A 56 14.04 -6.58 0.32
C LEU A 56 12.76 -5.90 0.81
N SER A 57 12.81 -5.16 1.91
CA SER A 57 11.65 -4.42 2.43
C SER A 57 11.13 -3.39 1.42
N ARG A 58 12.02 -2.64 0.76
CA ARG A 58 11.64 -1.70 -0.30
C ARG A 58 11.02 -2.40 -1.51
N GLN A 59 11.57 -3.56 -1.91
CA GLN A 59 11.02 -4.36 -3.00
C GLN A 59 9.64 -4.93 -2.65
N CYS A 60 9.43 -5.39 -1.41
CA CYS A 60 8.12 -5.83 -0.92
C CYS A 60 7.09 -4.71 -1.01
N VAL A 61 7.46 -3.46 -0.68
CA VAL A 61 6.55 -2.31 -0.83
C VAL A 61 6.12 -2.13 -2.28
N LEU A 62 7.06 -2.12 -3.23
CA LEU A 62 6.73 -2.00 -4.66
C LEU A 62 5.86 -3.17 -5.14
N ALA A 63 6.17 -4.40 -4.69
CA ALA A 63 5.38 -5.58 -5.02
C ALA A 63 3.95 -5.49 -4.49
N MET A 64 3.75 -5.05 -3.25
CA MET A 64 2.43 -4.85 -2.66
C MET A 64 1.63 -3.77 -3.39
N ILE A 65 2.26 -2.64 -3.74
CA ILE A 65 1.60 -1.58 -4.53
C ILE A 65 1.19 -2.12 -5.91
N GLY A 66 2.08 -2.86 -6.58
CA GLY A 66 1.77 -3.52 -7.85
C GLY A 66 0.62 -4.53 -7.72
N ALA A 67 0.62 -5.32 -6.65
CA ALA A 67 -0.43 -6.29 -6.36
C ALA A 67 -1.80 -5.63 -6.14
N GLN A 68 -1.88 -4.43 -5.54
CA GLN A 68 -3.14 -3.71 -5.40
C GLN A 68 -3.79 -3.41 -6.76
N TYR A 69 -3.02 -2.92 -7.73
CA TYR A 69 -3.53 -2.65 -9.08
C TYR A 69 -3.89 -3.95 -9.80
N LEU A 70 -3.03 -4.95 -9.74
CA LEU A 70 -3.27 -6.24 -10.39
C LEU A 70 -4.54 -6.91 -9.86
N LEU A 71 -4.73 -6.94 -8.55
CA LEU A 71 -5.92 -7.52 -7.93
C LEU A 71 -7.20 -6.76 -8.32
N CYS A 72 -7.18 -5.42 -8.40
CA CYS A 72 -8.35 -4.67 -8.89
C CYS A 72 -8.69 -5.03 -10.34
N ILE A 73 -7.69 -5.15 -11.21
CA ILE A 73 -7.89 -5.56 -12.60
C ILE A 73 -8.47 -6.98 -12.66
N LEU A 74 -7.90 -7.93 -11.91
CA LEU A 74 -8.37 -9.31 -11.88
C LEU A 74 -9.80 -9.43 -11.35
N LEU A 75 -10.18 -8.64 -10.35
CA LEU A 75 -11.54 -8.61 -9.81
C LEU A 75 -12.57 -8.14 -10.84
N VAL A 76 -12.21 -7.16 -11.68
CA VAL A 76 -13.08 -6.69 -12.76
C VAL A 76 -13.13 -7.69 -13.91
N LEU A 77 -11.99 -8.28 -14.30
CA LEU A 77 -11.95 -9.31 -15.34
C LEU A 77 -12.70 -10.59 -14.95
N ALA A 78 -12.72 -10.93 -13.66
CA ALA A 78 -13.48 -12.05 -13.13
C ALA A 78 -15.00 -11.78 -13.10
N GLY A 79 -15.44 -10.54 -13.33
CA GLY A 79 -16.86 -10.14 -13.26
C GLY A 79 -17.39 -9.97 -11.83
N SER A 80 -16.52 -10.01 -10.81
CA SER A 80 -16.90 -9.81 -9.40
C SER A 80 -17.23 -8.34 -9.09
N PHE A 81 -16.63 -7.40 -9.84
CA PHE A 81 -16.83 -5.95 -9.69
C PHE A 81 -16.92 -5.29 -11.06
N SER A 82 -17.65 -4.18 -11.14
CA SER A 82 -17.78 -3.34 -12.33
C SER A 82 -16.49 -2.57 -12.64
N TRP A 83 -16.45 -1.99 -13.84
CA TRP A 83 -15.36 -1.14 -14.31
C TRP A 83 -15.09 0.08 -13.40
N ALA A 84 -16.03 0.46 -12.53
CA ALA A 84 -15.85 1.55 -11.57
C ALA A 84 -14.67 1.29 -10.62
N LEU A 85 -14.34 0.04 -10.31
CA LEU A 85 -13.18 -0.30 -9.48
C LEU A 85 -11.84 0.11 -10.13
N LEU A 86 -11.79 0.21 -11.47
CA LEU A 86 -10.58 0.61 -12.21
C LEU A 86 -10.23 2.10 -12.07
N LEU A 87 -11.04 2.90 -11.39
CA LEU A 87 -10.68 4.27 -11.00
C LEU A 87 -9.35 4.33 -10.23
N VAL A 88 -8.98 3.26 -9.53
CA VAL A 88 -7.68 3.16 -8.85
C VAL A 88 -6.50 3.34 -9.80
N LEU A 89 -6.64 3.06 -11.10
CA LEU A 89 -5.55 3.21 -12.07
C LEU A 89 -5.11 4.66 -12.24
N PHE A 90 -5.93 5.66 -11.88
CA PHE A 90 -5.49 7.06 -11.83
C PHE A 90 -4.37 7.29 -10.79
N SER A 91 -4.31 6.49 -9.73
CA SER A 91 -3.20 6.49 -8.77
C SER A 91 -1.88 5.99 -9.40
N ALA A 92 -1.92 5.20 -10.48
CA ALA A 92 -0.73 4.66 -11.13
C ALA A 92 0.18 5.76 -11.72
N ARG A 93 -0.32 6.99 -11.90
CA ARG A 93 0.50 8.13 -12.31
C ARG A 93 1.68 8.41 -11.37
N SER A 94 1.55 8.01 -10.10
CA SER A 94 2.60 8.13 -9.07
C SER A 94 3.68 7.03 -9.15
N TRP A 95 3.46 5.97 -9.94
CA TRP A 95 4.34 4.79 -10.00
C TRP A 95 5.80 5.10 -10.35
N PRO A 96 6.14 5.90 -11.38
CA PRO A 96 7.54 6.16 -11.70
C PRO A 96 8.31 6.81 -10.55
N ARG A 97 7.63 7.68 -9.79
CA ARG A 97 8.22 8.34 -8.62
C ARG A 97 8.42 7.35 -7.47
N LEU A 98 7.45 6.48 -7.21
CA LEU A 98 7.58 5.44 -6.19
C LEU A 98 8.73 4.51 -6.53
N GLN A 99 8.78 4.00 -7.76
CA GLN A 99 9.86 3.12 -8.20
C GLN A 99 11.22 3.80 -8.06
N ALA A 100 11.38 5.04 -8.53
CA ALA A 100 12.64 5.77 -8.41
C ALA A 100 13.13 5.90 -6.95
N VAL A 101 12.23 6.18 -6.02
CA VAL A 101 12.60 6.34 -4.60
C VAL A 101 12.86 5.00 -3.92
N PHE A 102 11.99 4.01 -4.10
CA PHE A 102 12.15 2.70 -3.44
C PHE A 102 13.27 1.84 -4.04
N SER A 103 13.76 2.18 -5.24
CA SER A 103 14.96 1.55 -5.82
C SER A 103 16.27 2.03 -5.18
N GLN A 104 16.25 3.14 -4.44
CA GLN A 104 17.43 3.72 -3.80
C GLN A 104 17.38 3.54 -2.26
N PRO A 105 18.53 3.48 -1.58
CA PRO A 105 18.56 3.53 -0.12
C PRO A 105 18.02 4.86 0.39
N LYS A 106 17.61 4.89 1.66
CA LYS A 106 17.21 6.14 2.31
C LYS A 106 18.39 7.14 2.28
N PRO A 107 18.15 8.41 1.90
CA PRO A 107 19.18 9.45 1.98
C PRO A 107 19.73 9.61 3.40
N GLU A 108 21.02 9.93 3.54
CA GLU A 108 21.63 10.19 4.86
C GLU A 108 21.15 11.51 5.49
N ARG A 109 20.75 12.46 4.65
CA ARG A 109 20.28 13.80 5.05
C ARG A 109 18.96 14.14 4.35
N PRO A 110 18.11 14.98 4.95
CA PRO A 110 16.87 15.41 4.31
C PRO A 110 17.16 16.09 2.97
N PRO A 111 16.46 15.70 1.88
CA PRO A 111 16.58 16.41 0.60
C PRO A 111 16.16 17.88 0.72
N ALA A 112 16.70 18.74 -0.15
CA ALA A 112 16.35 20.16 -0.18
C ALA A 112 14.83 20.36 -0.36
N GLY A 113 14.23 21.16 0.52
CA GLY A 113 12.79 21.42 0.52
C GLY A 113 11.91 20.27 1.04
N TYR A 114 12.50 19.21 1.62
CA TYR A 114 11.73 18.19 2.33
C TYR A 114 11.26 18.71 3.70
N PRO A 115 9.99 18.52 4.08
CA PRO A 115 9.49 19.03 5.36
C PRO A 115 10.23 18.43 6.56
N GLU A 116 10.73 19.29 7.44
CA GLU A 116 11.52 18.90 8.62
C GLU A 116 10.69 18.12 9.63
N ASP A 117 9.39 18.40 9.73
CA ASP A 117 8.43 17.72 10.60
C ASP A 117 8.14 16.27 10.17
N ILE A 118 8.37 15.94 8.88
CA ILE A 118 8.18 14.60 8.34
C ILE A 118 9.48 13.79 8.43
N TRP A 119 10.64 14.43 8.30
CA TRP A 119 11.92 13.76 8.48
C TRP A 119 12.01 13.14 9.90
N PRO A 120 12.49 11.90 10.08
CA PRO A 120 13.21 11.04 9.14
C PRO A 120 12.34 10.00 8.42
N LEU A 121 11.01 10.20 8.34
CA LEU A 121 10.13 9.34 7.56
C LEU A 121 10.32 9.62 6.08
N TRP A 122 10.72 8.61 5.31
CA TRP A 122 11.01 8.76 3.88
C TRP A 122 10.15 7.78 3.07
N PHE A 123 10.36 6.48 3.27
CA PHE A 123 9.57 5.45 2.61
C PHE A 123 8.12 5.44 3.09
N SER A 124 7.90 5.54 4.40
CA SER A 124 6.55 5.57 4.98
C SER A 124 5.74 6.78 4.51
N ALA A 125 6.35 7.96 4.42
CA ALA A 125 5.68 9.17 3.97
C ALA A 125 5.22 9.08 2.50
N LEU A 126 6.05 8.49 1.63
CA LEU A 126 5.70 8.29 0.23
C LEU A 126 4.67 7.18 0.04
N ALA A 127 4.82 6.06 0.74
CA ALA A 127 3.82 4.99 0.77
C ALA A 127 2.47 5.54 1.27
N PHE A 128 2.46 6.37 2.32
CA PHE A 128 1.24 6.96 2.86
C PHE A 128 0.54 7.88 1.84
N ARG A 129 1.30 8.71 1.13
CA ARG A 129 0.74 9.57 0.08
C ARG A 129 0.05 8.76 -1.02
N HIS A 130 0.70 7.70 -1.48
CA HIS A 130 0.13 6.78 -2.47
C HIS A 130 -1.10 6.06 -1.92
N THR A 131 -1.00 5.43 -0.74
CA THR A 131 -2.10 4.73 -0.08
C THR A 131 -3.31 5.64 0.10
N ARG A 132 -3.13 6.89 0.53
CA ARG A 132 -4.23 7.84 0.66
C ARG A 132 -4.93 8.09 -0.68
N GLN A 133 -4.18 8.36 -1.74
CA GLN A 133 -4.77 8.57 -3.08
C GLN A 133 -5.46 7.32 -3.59
N PHE A 134 -4.80 6.16 -3.51
CA PHE A 134 -5.33 4.88 -3.95
C PHE A 134 -6.61 4.52 -3.20
N THR A 135 -6.61 4.58 -1.86
CA THR A 135 -7.75 4.21 -1.02
C THR A 135 -8.95 5.12 -1.26
N THR A 136 -8.75 6.43 -1.47
CA THR A 136 -9.86 7.33 -1.84
C THR A 136 -10.52 6.91 -3.15
N LEU A 137 -9.73 6.62 -4.19
CA LEU A 137 -10.24 6.16 -5.48
C LEU A 137 -10.89 4.78 -5.37
N PHE A 138 -10.29 3.88 -4.60
CA PHE A 138 -10.79 2.53 -4.36
C PHE A 138 -12.15 2.54 -3.67
N LEU A 139 -12.30 3.29 -2.57
CA LEU A 139 -13.59 3.42 -1.87
C LEU A 139 -14.65 4.07 -2.76
N THR A 140 -14.25 5.08 -3.56
CA THR A 140 -15.15 5.68 -4.55
C THR A 140 -15.61 4.65 -5.58
N GLY A 141 -14.68 3.83 -6.10
CA GLY A 141 -14.98 2.75 -7.03
C GLY A 141 -15.94 1.71 -6.45
N VAL A 142 -15.74 1.28 -5.21
CA VAL A 142 -16.62 0.32 -4.50
C VAL A 142 -18.02 0.91 -4.27
N VAL A 143 -18.12 2.19 -3.89
CA VAL A 143 -19.42 2.85 -3.73
C VAL A 143 -20.15 2.95 -5.06
N LEU A 144 -19.46 3.37 -6.13
CA LEU A 144 -20.06 3.44 -7.47
C LEU A 144 -20.50 2.06 -7.96
N ASP A 145 -19.69 1.03 -7.73
CA ASP A 145 -20.02 -0.35 -8.05
C ASP A 145 -21.35 -0.79 -7.39
N THR A 146 -21.52 -0.47 -6.10
CA THR A 146 -22.76 -0.77 -5.35
C THR A 146 -23.97 0.00 -5.88
N LEU A 147 -23.78 1.15 -6.54
CA LEU A 147 -24.87 1.95 -7.12
C LEU A 147 -25.21 1.53 -8.56
N LEU A 148 -24.30 0.85 -9.25
CA LEU A 148 -24.48 0.35 -10.61
C LEU A 148 -25.16 -1.03 -10.65
N HIS A 149 -25.19 -1.71 -9.51
CA HIS A 149 -25.83 -3.00 -9.28
C HIS A 149 -27.11 -2.84 -8.46
#